data_AF-A0AAE0AMN9-F1
#
_entry.id   AF-A0AAE0AMN9-F1
#
_cell.length_a   1.000
_cell.length_b   1.000
_cell.length_c   1.000
_cell.angle_alpha   90.00
_cell.angle_beta   90.00
_cell.angle_gamma   90.00
#
_symmetry.space_group_name_H-M   'P 1'
#
loop_
_entity.id
_entity.type
_entity.pdbx_description
1 polymer ?
#
loop_
_entity_poly.entity_id
_entity_poly.type
_entity_poly.pdbx_seq_one_letter_code
_entity_poly.pdbx_strand_id
1 'polypeptide(L)'
;MYDLLYTKAAIVYSRLGILFRVISFIASVTALVLFSVIIDIHAYSSIDVSITYILLIGAVVLEVYAFCVILFSDWTALWYAGLRKINLRSMCCATFPCHSILANRKRWSRSMAQYNLVSSCLQQQRWFGFQKLPWIGDLLEKYRCLSWEDVDMDIEELIFRQLVEKSNEIKDDRFNIESCRILLAKRGDYVLEKRYGLHDQFCWSTTKVEFDHSLLLWHIATDLCYYSDLDDIHGGDVNKLDSKCKTSKCLSDYMLYLLVFNPSMLPEGIGEIRYRDTFTEALRFSLYEEVYYIDGPILERREKYLRKSEACKALLQVNFDAAQEAIKGDKSQSLLLYGSRLAKQLKSLEIDNNHPNKWDVISEVWVEMLTYASNKCRWKEHGQQLRKGGELLTHVRLLMVHLGLSEQYRIQNVKFDEKNIGYLKLDCYLVCFFIVLLPAFILCCCVGFRDAACKDCCKKKQGTSQV
;
A
#
# COMPACT_ATOMS: atom_id res chain seq x y z
N MET A 1 4.10 -9.59 -14.03
CA MET A 1 4.93 -8.51 -14.62
C MET A 1 6.06 -8.12 -13.69
N TYR A 2 5.79 -7.71 -12.44
CA TYR A 2 6.85 -7.40 -11.47
C TYR A 2 7.90 -8.53 -11.33
N ASP A 3 7.45 -9.77 -11.15
CA ASP A 3 8.35 -10.92 -10.97
C ASP A 3 9.34 -11.08 -12.13
N LEU A 4 8.93 -10.82 -13.37
CA LEU A 4 9.80 -10.90 -14.55
C LEU A 4 10.88 -9.82 -14.56
N LEU A 5 10.50 -8.61 -14.16
CA LEU A 5 11.34 -7.42 -14.35
C LEU A 5 12.33 -7.23 -13.22
N TYR A 6 11.93 -7.61 -12.00
CA TYR A 6 12.64 -7.21 -10.78
C TYR A 6 13.05 -8.37 -9.88
N THR A 7 12.73 -9.61 -10.26
CA THR A 7 13.17 -10.77 -9.48
C THR A 7 13.92 -11.76 -10.36
N LYS A 8 14.69 -12.65 -9.73
CA LYS A 8 15.29 -13.80 -10.41
C LYS A 8 14.24 -14.86 -10.78
N ALA A 9 12.95 -14.55 -10.82
CA ALA A 9 11.88 -15.48 -11.19
C ALA A 9 12.21 -16.19 -12.51
N ALA A 10 12.66 -15.48 -13.54
CA ALA A 10 13.03 -16.11 -14.82
C ALA A 10 14.10 -17.21 -14.67
N ILE A 11 15.03 -17.06 -13.71
CA ILE A 11 16.07 -18.05 -13.40
C ILE A 11 15.52 -19.13 -12.45
N VAL A 12 14.73 -18.75 -11.44
CA VAL A 12 14.14 -19.67 -10.45
C VAL A 12 13.17 -20.65 -11.09
N TYR A 13 12.34 -20.16 -12.01
CA TYR A 13 11.40 -20.96 -12.81
C TYR A 13 12.06 -21.58 -14.05
N SER A 14 13.38 -21.38 -14.26
CA SER A 14 14.11 -22.06 -15.33
C SER A 14 14.40 -23.52 -14.97
N ARG A 15 14.67 -24.34 -15.99
CA ARG A 15 15.06 -25.75 -15.84
C ARG A 15 16.23 -25.94 -14.86
N LEU A 16 17.26 -25.11 -15.01
CA LEU A 16 18.45 -25.14 -14.16
C LEU A 16 18.10 -24.72 -12.73
N GLY A 17 17.24 -23.71 -12.56
CA GLY A 17 16.76 -23.27 -11.25
C GLY A 17 16.02 -24.37 -10.49
N ILE A 18 15.10 -25.07 -11.15
CA ILE A 18 14.37 -26.20 -10.57
C ILE A 18 15.34 -27.34 -10.23
N LEU A 19 16.27 -27.67 -11.13
CA LEU A 19 17.28 -28.72 -10.90
C LEU A 19 18.14 -28.42 -9.66
N PHE A 20 18.67 -27.19 -9.55
CA PHE A 20 19.47 -26.78 -8.39
C PHE A 20 18.65 -26.81 -7.08
N ARG A 21 17.36 -26.47 -7.13
CA ARG A 21 16.47 -26.59 -5.96
C ARG A 21 16.25 -28.04 -5.52
N VAL A 22 16.07 -28.95 -6.46
CA VAL A 22 15.97 -30.39 -6.17
C VAL A 22 17.28 -30.91 -5.56
N ILE A 23 18.43 -30.55 -6.14
CA ILE A 23 19.74 -30.92 -5.59
C ILE A 23 19.92 -30.37 -4.17
N SER A 24 19.57 -29.10 -3.94
CA SER A 24 19.63 -28.46 -2.61
C SER A 24 18.78 -29.20 -1.59
N PHE A 25 17.52 -29.52 -1.94
CA PHE A 25 16.62 -30.26 -1.06
C PHE A 25 17.14 -31.66 -0.72
N ILE A 26 17.61 -32.42 -1.73
CA ILE A 26 18.21 -33.73 -1.51
C ILE A 26 19.42 -33.60 -0.59
N ALA A 27 20.28 -32.59 -0.80
CA ALA A 27 21.44 -32.33 0.04
C ALA A 27 21.05 -31.99 1.48
N SER A 28 20.04 -31.15 1.71
CA SER A 28 19.54 -30.81 3.05
C SER A 28 18.95 -32.01 3.78
N VAL A 29 18.13 -32.81 3.10
CA VAL A 29 17.58 -34.05 3.67
C VAL A 29 18.69 -35.06 3.98
N THR A 30 19.65 -35.21 3.06
CA THR A 30 20.80 -36.10 3.26
C THR A 30 21.65 -35.64 4.44
N ALA A 31 21.90 -34.35 4.60
CA ALA A 31 22.62 -33.81 5.74
C ALA A 31 21.88 -34.07 7.07
N LEU A 32 20.56 -33.88 7.10
CA LEU A 32 19.74 -34.20 8.27
C LEU A 32 19.80 -35.69 8.64
N VAL A 33 19.68 -36.57 7.64
CA VAL A 33 19.76 -38.02 7.85
C VAL A 33 21.15 -38.44 8.30
N LEU A 34 22.21 -38.00 7.63
CA LEU A 34 23.58 -38.33 7.99
C LEU A 34 23.93 -37.83 9.39
N PHE A 35 23.53 -36.61 9.74
CA PHE A 35 23.71 -36.07 11.09
C PHE A 35 22.98 -36.93 12.13
N SER A 36 21.75 -37.37 11.84
CA SER A 36 20.99 -38.22 12.75
C SER A 36 21.56 -39.63 12.96
N VAL A 37 22.25 -40.18 11.95
CA VAL A 37 22.80 -41.55 11.99
C VAL A 37 24.22 -41.58 12.55
N ILE A 38 25.04 -40.57 12.24
CA ILE A 38 26.47 -40.57 12.56
C ILE A 38 26.75 -39.99 13.95
N ILE A 39 25.89 -39.11 14.48
CA ILE A 39 26.22 -38.42 15.72
C ILE A 39 26.13 -39.32 16.94
N ASP A 40 27.24 -39.42 17.67
CA ASP A 40 27.25 -39.95 19.02
C ASP A 40 26.81 -38.86 19.99
N ILE A 41 25.55 -38.96 20.45
CA ILE A 41 24.90 -37.97 21.33
C ILE A 41 25.69 -37.80 22.65
N HIS A 42 26.51 -38.78 23.05
CA HIS A 42 27.29 -38.73 24.28
C HIS A 42 28.66 -38.05 24.12
N ALA A 43 29.12 -37.82 22.89
CA ALA A 43 30.41 -37.19 22.60
C ALA A 43 30.34 -35.65 22.45
N TYR A 44 29.13 -35.08 22.33
CA TYR A 44 28.91 -33.66 22.05
C TYR A 44 27.99 -33.00 23.10
N SER A 45 28.11 -31.68 23.25
CA SER A 45 27.21 -30.90 24.12
C SER A 45 25.77 -30.99 23.63
N SER A 46 24.82 -31.24 24.54
CA SER A 46 23.38 -31.30 24.25
C SER A 46 22.86 -30.02 23.58
N ILE A 47 23.46 -28.87 23.92
CA ILE A 47 23.11 -27.58 23.31
C ILE A 47 23.50 -27.55 21.83
N ASP A 48 24.70 -27.99 21.48
CA ASP A 48 25.21 -27.97 20.10
C ASP A 48 24.43 -28.94 19.21
N VAL A 49 24.10 -30.12 19.74
CA VAL A 49 23.23 -31.10 19.08
C VAL A 49 21.85 -30.49 18.81
N SER A 50 21.26 -29.82 19.80
CA SER A 50 19.95 -29.17 19.69
C SER A 50 19.95 -28.05 18.63
N ILE A 51 20.97 -27.18 18.64
CA ILE A 51 21.12 -26.10 17.65
C ILE A 51 21.23 -26.67 16.24
N THR A 52 22.02 -27.72 16.05
CA THR A 52 22.24 -28.31 14.72
C THR A 52 20.98 -28.96 14.17
N TYR A 53 20.20 -29.65 15.01
CA TYR A 53 18.89 -30.17 14.60
C TYR A 53 17.92 -29.05 14.19
N ILE A 54 17.84 -27.96 14.96
CA ILE A 54 16.98 -26.82 14.64
C ILE A 54 17.36 -26.23 13.28
N LEU A 55 18.66 -26.06 13.00
CA LEU A 55 19.15 -25.53 11.73
C LEU A 55 18.84 -26.46 10.54
N LEU A 56 19.08 -27.77 10.68
CA LEU A 56 18.85 -28.73 9.61
C LEU A 56 17.36 -28.92 9.31
N ILE A 57 16.52 -29.01 10.35
CA ILE A 57 15.06 -29.05 10.19
C ILE A 57 14.57 -27.75 9.55
N GLY A 58 15.05 -26.59 10.02
CA GLY A 58 14.72 -25.29 9.44
C GLY A 58 15.09 -25.20 7.95
N ALA A 59 16.27 -25.70 7.55
CA ALA A 59 16.69 -25.74 6.16
C ALA A 59 15.75 -26.59 5.29
N VAL A 60 15.39 -27.80 5.75
CA VAL A 60 14.43 -28.67 5.04
C VAL A 60 13.06 -27.99 4.92
N VAL A 61 12.56 -27.37 5.99
CA VAL A 61 11.28 -26.63 5.98
C VAL A 61 11.32 -25.47 4.98
N LEU A 62 12.42 -24.71 4.91
CA LEU A 62 12.58 -23.61 3.96
C LEU A 62 12.60 -24.10 2.51
N GLU A 63 13.24 -25.24 2.23
CA GLU A 63 13.22 -25.83 0.88
C GLU A 63 11.81 -26.33 0.50
N VAL A 64 11.11 -27.01 1.42
CA VAL A 64 9.70 -27.42 1.20
C VAL A 64 8.82 -26.19 0.94
N TYR A 65 8.99 -25.12 1.73
CA TYR A 65 8.28 -23.86 1.51
C TYR A 65 8.58 -23.26 0.12
N ALA A 66 9.84 -23.24 -0.32
CA ALA A 66 10.21 -22.76 -1.64
C ALA A 66 9.54 -23.57 -2.77
N PHE A 67 9.47 -24.90 -2.63
CA PHE A 67 8.72 -25.75 -3.56
C PHE A 67 7.23 -25.43 -3.57
N CYS A 68 6.60 -25.25 -2.40
CA CYS A 68 5.20 -24.84 -2.31
C CYS A 68 4.96 -23.51 -3.05
N VAL A 69 5.80 -22.49 -2.82
CA VAL A 69 5.67 -21.19 -3.49
C VAL A 69 5.77 -21.34 -5.02
N ILE A 70 6.71 -22.16 -5.52
CA ILE A 70 6.84 -22.41 -6.96
C ILE A 70 5.59 -23.12 -7.51
N LEU A 71 5.14 -24.19 -6.85
CA LEU A 71 3.99 -24.98 -7.28
C LEU A 71 2.71 -24.15 -7.35
N PHE A 72 2.51 -23.24 -6.40
CA PHE A 72 1.32 -22.38 -6.31
C PHE A 72 1.48 -21.02 -7.01
N SER A 73 2.56 -20.82 -7.77
CA SER A 73 2.79 -19.56 -8.47
C SER A 73 1.95 -19.39 -9.73
N ASP A 74 1.66 -18.13 -10.07
CA ASP A 74 1.01 -17.75 -11.32
C ASP A 74 1.78 -18.22 -12.57
N TRP A 75 3.10 -18.39 -12.45
CA TRP A 75 3.97 -18.92 -13.50
C TRP A 75 3.64 -20.37 -13.83
N THR A 76 3.42 -21.18 -12.82
CA THR A 76 3.02 -22.59 -12.97
C THR A 76 1.61 -22.70 -13.55
N ALA A 77 0.71 -21.76 -13.22
CA ALA A 77 -0.63 -21.63 -13.80
C ALA A 77 -0.57 -21.37 -15.32
N LEU A 78 0.23 -20.38 -15.73
CA LEU A 78 0.42 -20.02 -17.14
C LEU A 78 1.10 -21.14 -17.92
N TRP A 79 2.10 -21.79 -17.30
CA TRP A 79 2.76 -22.97 -17.86
C TRP A 79 1.76 -24.11 -18.10
N TYR A 80 0.87 -24.37 -17.13
CA TYR A 80 -0.21 -25.36 -17.24
C TYR A 80 -1.25 -25.00 -18.30
N ALA A 81 -1.65 -23.73 -18.40
CA ALA A 81 -2.57 -23.26 -19.43
C ALA A 81 -1.99 -23.47 -20.84
N GLY A 82 -0.67 -23.25 -21.01
CA GLY A 82 0.06 -23.59 -22.24
C GLY A 82 0.04 -25.08 -22.55
N LEU A 83 0.18 -25.95 -21.54
CA LEU A 83 0.17 -27.41 -21.68
C LEU A 83 -1.19 -27.97 -22.11
N ARG A 84 -2.29 -27.41 -21.60
CA ARG A 84 -3.66 -27.79 -21.98
C ARG A 84 -3.90 -27.61 -23.49
N LYS A 85 -3.23 -26.64 -24.12
CA LYS A 85 -3.32 -26.35 -25.56
C LYS A 85 -2.62 -27.41 -26.44
N ILE A 86 -1.74 -28.23 -25.87
CA ILE A 86 -0.90 -29.23 -26.57
C ILE A 86 -1.49 -30.66 -26.47
N ASN A 87 -2.71 -30.82 -25.94
CA ASN A 87 -3.46 -32.08 -25.92
C ASN A 87 -2.82 -33.25 -25.12
N LEU A 88 -1.98 -32.96 -24.12
CA LEU A 88 -1.52 -33.96 -23.13
C LEU A 88 -2.56 -34.13 -22.00
N ARG A 89 -3.73 -34.70 -22.32
CA ARG A 89 -4.84 -34.86 -21.37
C ARG A 89 -4.66 -36.01 -20.37
N SER A 90 -3.83 -37.00 -20.70
CA SER A 90 -3.81 -38.30 -20.00
C SER A 90 -2.95 -38.36 -18.73
N MET A 91 -1.99 -37.43 -18.52
CA MET A 91 -0.98 -37.58 -17.46
C MET A 91 -1.15 -36.60 -16.29
N CYS A 92 -2.05 -35.61 -16.40
CA CYS A 92 -2.07 -34.43 -15.52
C CYS A 92 -3.37 -34.23 -14.73
N CYS A 93 -4.38 -35.10 -14.89
CA CYS A 93 -5.66 -34.94 -14.18
C CYS A 93 -5.66 -35.46 -12.74
N ALA A 94 -4.67 -36.28 -12.34
CA ALA A 94 -4.70 -36.95 -11.04
C ALA A 94 -3.96 -36.21 -9.91
N THR A 95 -3.14 -35.18 -10.18
CA THR A 95 -2.14 -34.72 -9.19
C THR A 95 -2.30 -33.30 -8.65
N PHE A 96 -3.11 -32.40 -9.23
CA PHE A 96 -3.21 -31.03 -8.69
C PHE A 96 -4.62 -30.43 -8.66
N PRO A 97 -5.46 -30.81 -7.67
CA PRO A 97 -6.72 -30.12 -7.37
C PRO A 97 -6.52 -28.70 -6.80
N CYS A 98 -5.31 -28.42 -6.27
CA CYS A 98 -5.08 -27.30 -5.36
C CYS A 98 -4.92 -25.93 -6.05
N HIS A 99 -4.77 -25.89 -7.38
CA HIS A 99 -4.71 -24.61 -8.11
C HIS A 99 -6.04 -23.85 -8.04
N SER A 100 -7.17 -24.56 -7.94
CA SER A 100 -8.49 -23.95 -7.74
C SER A 100 -8.65 -23.31 -6.35
N ILE A 101 -7.96 -23.84 -5.34
CA ILE A 101 -8.05 -23.39 -3.94
C ILE A 101 -7.25 -22.09 -3.73
N LEU A 102 -6.22 -21.81 -4.55
CA LEU A 102 -5.44 -20.57 -4.49
C LEU A 102 -5.69 -19.57 -5.64
N ALA A 103 -6.38 -19.95 -6.72
CA ALA A 103 -6.63 -19.08 -7.87
C ALA A 103 -7.60 -17.91 -7.59
N ASN A 104 -8.33 -17.93 -6.48
CA ASN A 104 -9.33 -16.90 -6.17
C ASN A 104 -8.77 -15.81 -5.23
N ARG A 105 -7.58 -15.28 -5.53
CA ARG A 105 -7.05 -14.11 -4.82
C ARG A 105 -7.16 -12.89 -5.72
N LYS A 106 -8.07 -11.97 -5.36
CA LYS A 106 -7.99 -10.59 -5.84
C LYS A 106 -6.56 -10.11 -5.53
N ARG A 107 -5.75 -9.85 -6.58
CA ARG A 107 -4.33 -9.46 -6.42
C ARG A 107 -4.17 -8.12 -5.70
N TRP A 108 -5.22 -7.31 -5.75
CA TRP A 108 -5.38 -6.08 -5.01
C TRP A 108 -6.61 -6.17 -4.12
N SER A 109 -6.49 -5.74 -2.88
CA SER A 109 -7.57 -5.76 -1.89
C SER A 109 -8.76 -4.85 -2.26
N ARG A 110 -8.58 -3.97 -3.26
CA ARG A 110 -9.49 -2.84 -3.52
C ARG A 110 -9.66 -1.95 -2.29
N SER A 111 -8.60 -1.82 -1.49
CA SER A 111 -8.56 -0.93 -0.34
C SER A 111 -7.32 -0.04 -0.42
N MET A 112 -7.40 1.11 0.22
CA MET A 112 -6.32 2.07 0.33
C MET A 112 -6.16 2.54 1.77
N ALA A 113 -4.91 2.77 2.18
CA ALA A 113 -4.63 3.26 3.52
C ALA A 113 -5.16 4.69 3.70
N GLN A 114 -5.53 5.03 4.93
CA GLN A 114 -6.07 6.32 5.30
C GLN A 114 -5.22 6.87 6.45
N TYR A 115 -4.83 8.13 6.33
CA TYR A 115 -4.14 8.84 7.40
C TYR A 115 -4.59 10.29 7.44
N ASN A 116 -4.88 10.77 8.64
CA ASN A 116 -5.50 12.07 8.82
C ASN A 116 -4.72 12.93 9.84
N LEU A 117 -4.49 14.20 9.50
CA LEU A 117 -3.70 15.10 10.33
C LEU A 117 -4.37 15.35 11.70
N VAL A 118 -5.64 15.75 11.68
CA VAL A 118 -6.39 16.12 12.90
C VAL A 118 -6.54 14.91 13.83
N SER A 119 -6.86 13.73 13.29
CA SER A 119 -6.96 12.51 14.11
C SER A 119 -5.64 12.16 14.78
N SER A 120 -4.53 12.33 14.05
CA SER A 120 -3.20 12.03 14.56
C SER A 120 -2.81 13.00 15.68
N CYS A 121 -3.15 14.29 15.56
CA CYS A 121 -2.95 15.27 16.62
C CYS A 121 -3.73 14.89 17.90
N LEU A 122 -5.02 14.59 17.77
CA LEU A 122 -5.87 14.22 18.92
C LEU A 122 -5.45 12.90 19.57
N GLN A 123 -4.92 11.95 18.79
CA GLN A 123 -4.44 10.68 19.33
C GLN A 123 -3.14 10.85 20.11
N GLN A 124 -2.25 11.75 19.69
CA GLN A 124 -1.02 12.07 20.42
C GLN A 124 -1.30 12.75 21.76
N GLN A 125 -2.33 13.60 21.85
CA GLN A 125 -2.78 14.19 23.13
C GLN A 125 -3.09 13.11 24.19
N ARG A 126 -3.64 11.96 23.77
CA ARG A 126 -4.04 10.87 24.69
C ARG A 126 -2.86 10.15 25.36
N TRP A 127 -1.62 10.33 24.89
CA TRP A 127 -0.51 9.42 25.20
C TRP A 127 0.80 10.08 25.66
N PHE A 128 0.79 11.36 26.05
CA PHE A 128 1.97 12.08 26.59
C PHE A 128 2.63 11.44 27.84
N GLY A 129 2.11 10.33 28.37
CA GLY A 129 2.59 9.67 29.60
C GLY A 129 3.74 8.67 29.47
N PHE A 130 4.15 8.21 28.28
CA PHE A 130 5.25 7.25 28.13
C PHE A 130 6.44 7.83 27.34
N GLN A 131 7.59 7.95 28.01
CA GLN A 131 8.84 8.43 27.42
C GLN A 131 9.31 7.53 26.26
N LYS A 132 9.71 8.20 25.18
CA LYS A 132 9.94 7.69 23.83
C LYS A 132 11.20 6.82 23.71
N LEU A 133 11.08 5.68 23.02
CA LEU A 133 12.21 5.17 22.23
C LEU A 133 12.42 6.13 21.04
N PRO A 134 13.59 6.77 20.87
CA PRO A 134 13.79 7.94 20.01
C PRO A 134 13.55 7.77 18.50
N TRP A 135 13.20 6.58 18.01
CA TRP A 135 12.97 6.35 16.58
C TRP A 135 11.87 5.34 16.27
N ILE A 136 11.78 4.27 17.08
CA ILE A 136 10.72 3.25 16.95
C ILE A 136 9.38 3.80 17.47
N GLY A 137 9.40 4.64 18.51
CA GLY A 137 8.20 5.19 19.12
C GLY A 137 7.41 6.10 18.17
N ASP A 138 8.09 7.08 17.57
CA ASP A 138 7.46 8.05 16.66
C ASP A 138 6.86 7.39 15.41
N LEU A 139 7.50 6.32 14.90
CA LEU A 139 6.97 5.57 13.78
C LEU A 139 5.75 4.74 14.18
N LEU A 140 5.84 3.95 15.26
CA LEU A 140 4.72 3.15 15.77
C LEU A 140 3.48 3.99 16.12
N GLU A 141 3.69 5.19 16.64
CA GLU A 141 2.62 6.14 16.95
C GLU A 141 1.86 6.57 15.69
N LYS A 142 2.58 6.91 14.61
CA LYS A 142 1.97 7.22 13.31
C LYS A 142 1.20 6.02 12.75
N TYR A 143 1.78 4.81 12.81
CA TYR A 143 1.10 3.60 12.33
C TYR A 143 -0.21 3.30 13.09
N ARG A 144 -0.36 3.78 14.34
CA ARG A 144 -1.58 3.61 15.12
C ARG A 144 -2.76 4.44 14.60
N CYS A 145 -2.47 5.53 13.88
CA CYS A 145 -3.47 6.40 13.28
C CYS A 145 -3.87 5.94 11.87
N LEU A 146 -3.27 4.86 11.36
CA LEU A 146 -3.61 4.31 10.05
C LEU A 146 -4.90 3.50 10.13
N SER A 147 -5.79 3.77 9.18
CA SER A 147 -6.93 2.90 8.86
C SER A 147 -6.89 2.50 7.39
N TRP A 148 -7.84 1.69 6.96
CA TRP A 148 -8.00 1.24 5.58
C TRP A 148 -9.44 1.45 5.18
N GLU A 149 -9.66 2.00 3.99
CA GLU A 149 -10.97 2.17 3.39
C GLU A 149 -11.01 1.44 2.06
N ASP A 150 -12.16 0.86 1.73
CA ASP A 150 -12.37 0.25 0.42
C ASP A 150 -12.47 1.35 -0.66
N VAL A 151 -11.87 1.09 -1.82
CA VAL A 151 -12.05 1.91 -3.01
C VAL A 151 -13.41 1.53 -3.60
N ASP A 152 -14.42 2.32 -3.22
CA ASP A 152 -15.79 2.16 -3.66
C ASP A 152 -16.00 2.52 -5.14
N MET A 153 -17.20 2.26 -5.63
CA MET A 153 -17.59 2.56 -7.00
C MET A 153 -17.56 4.05 -7.32
N ASP A 154 -17.84 4.92 -6.34
CA ASP A 154 -17.89 6.38 -6.55
C ASP A 154 -16.49 6.94 -6.81
N ILE A 155 -15.48 6.47 -6.06
CA ILE A 155 -14.07 6.78 -6.30
C ILE A 155 -13.62 6.24 -7.66
N GLU A 156 -13.94 4.97 -7.98
CA GLU A 156 -13.58 4.36 -9.26
C GLU A 156 -14.18 5.12 -10.45
N GLU A 157 -15.46 5.48 -10.37
CA GLU A 157 -16.16 6.22 -11.42
C GLU A 157 -15.59 7.63 -11.59
N LEU A 158 -15.33 8.34 -10.49
CA LEU A 158 -14.76 9.69 -10.53
C LEU A 158 -13.37 9.70 -11.20
N ILE A 159 -12.50 8.77 -10.82
CA ILE A 159 -11.18 8.60 -11.42
C ILE A 159 -11.32 8.25 -12.91
N PHE A 160 -12.13 7.24 -13.23
CA PHE A 160 -12.28 6.76 -14.60
C PHE A 160 -12.83 7.86 -15.51
N ARG A 161 -13.86 8.59 -15.08
CA ARG A 161 -14.47 9.69 -15.83
C ARG A 161 -13.44 10.77 -16.16
N GLN A 162 -12.70 11.27 -15.18
CA GLN A 162 -11.73 12.34 -15.40
C GLN A 162 -10.58 11.91 -16.33
N LEU A 163 -10.11 10.66 -16.22
CA LEU A 163 -9.07 10.13 -17.09
C LEU A 163 -9.56 9.91 -18.53
N VAL A 164 -10.78 9.43 -18.73
CA VAL A 164 -11.37 9.26 -20.08
C VAL A 164 -11.53 10.62 -20.77
N GLU A 165 -11.99 11.64 -20.06
CA GLU A 165 -12.11 13.00 -20.60
C GLU A 165 -10.75 13.55 -21.03
N LYS A 166 -9.72 13.43 -20.18
CA LYS A 166 -8.34 13.82 -20.52
C LYS A 166 -7.80 13.02 -21.72
N SER A 167 -8.12 11.73 -21.83
CA SER A 167 -7.72 10.87 -22.95
C SER A 167 -8.36 11.32 -24.27
N ASN A 168 -9.65 11.69 -24.25
CA ASN A 168 -10.36 12.14 -25.45
C ASN A 168 -9.83 13.48 -25.97
N GLU A 169 -9.46 14.40 -25.08
CA GLU A 169 -8.85 15.69 -25.47
C GLU A 169 -7.53 15.52 -26.25
N ILE A 170 -6.74 14.48 -25.92
CA ILE A 170 -5.50 14.18 -26.65
C ILE A 170 -5.77 13.53 -28.02
N LYS A 171 -6.84 12.74 -28.14
CA LYS A 171 -7.20 12.08 -29.40
C LYS A 171 -7.57 13.11 -30.47
N ASP A 172 -8.26 14.17 -30.07
CA ASP A 172 -8.66 15.25 -30.96
C ASP A 172 -7.46 16.06 -31.46
N ASP A 173 -6.40 16.20 -30.64
CA ASP A 173 -5.17 16.92 -30.98
C ASP A 173 -4.11 16.07 -31.74
N ARG A 174 -4.55 15.04 -32.48
CA ARG A 174 -3.70 14.10 -33.26
C ARG A 174 -2.53 13.48 -32.47
N PHE A 175 -2.72 13.17 -31.18
CA PHE A 175 -1.72 12.50 -30.33
C PHE A 175 -0.35 13.20 -30.30
N ASN A 176 -0.32 14.51 -30.08
CA ASN A 176 0.93 15.21 -29.77
C ASN A 176 1.42 14.84 -28.35
N ILE A 177 2.65 14.30 -28.27
CA ILE A 177 3.30 13.91 -27.00
C ILE A 177 3.45 15.13 -26.08
N GLU A 178 3.69 16.32 -26.63
CA GLU A 178 3.84 17.53 -25.84
C GLU A 178 2.51 17.95 -25.20
N SER A 179 1.40 17.86 -25.94
CA SER A 179 0.05 18.11 -25.40
C SER A 179 -0.29 17.14 -24.27
N CYS A 180 0.08 15.85 -24.42
CA CYS A 180 -0.06 14.86 -23.34
C CYS A 180 0.77 15.24 -22.10
N ARG A 181 2.03 15.66 -22.30
CA ARG A 181 2.92 16.06 -21.20
C ARG A 181 2.38 17.27 -20.45
N ILE A 182 1.89 18.29 -21.15
CA ILE A 182 1.27 19.48 -20.56
C ILE A 182 0.03 19.08 -19.76
N LEU A 183 -0.84 18.23 -20.32
CA LEU A 183 -2.06 17.79 -19.65
C LEU A 183 -1.78 16.96 -18.38
N LEU A 184 -0.72 16.14 -18.40
CA LEU A 184 -0.30 15.32 -17.26
C LEU A 184 0.55 16.09 -16.22
N ALA A 185 0.92 17.34 -16.50
CA ALA A 185 1.55 18.24 -15.54
C ALA A 185 0.52 19.04 -14.72
N LYS A 186 -0.76 19.00 -15.11
CA LYS A 186 -1.88 19.64 -14.40
C LYS A 186 -2.15 18.92 -13.07
N ARG A 187 -2.40 19.68 -11.99
CA ARG A 187 -2.50 19.15 -10.60
C ARG A 187 -3.64 19.79 -9.79
N GLY A 188 -4.70 20.19 -10.47
CA GLY A 188 -5.89 20.87 -9.98
C GLY A 188 -6.28 22.03 -10.87
N ASP A 189 -5.32 22.61 -11.59
CA ASP A 189 -5.55 23.77 -12.44
C ASP A 189 -6.34 23.48 -13.71
N TYR A 190 -6.31 22.26 -14.24
CA TYR A 190 -7.14 21.93 -15.40
C TYR A 190 -8.62 21.91 -15.05
N VAL A 191 -9.01 21.28 -13.95
CA VAL A 191 -10.42 21.28 -13.50
C VAL A 191 -10.87 22.68 -13.08
N LEU A 192 -10.03 23.42 -12.34
CA LEU A 192 -10.34 24.78 -11.90
C LEU A 192 -10.51 25.75 -13.08
N GLU A 193 -9.68 25.64 -14.11
CA GLU A 193 -9.74 26.48 -15.31
C GLU A 193 -10.89 26.07 -16.24
N LYS A 194 -10.93 24.79 -16.64
CA LYS A 194 -11.80 24.31 -17.72
C LYS A 194 -13.26 24.10 -17.29
N ARG A 195 -13.50 23.62 -16.06
CA ARG A 195 -14.86 23.27 -15.60
C ARG A 195 -15.51 24.40 -14.82
N TYR A 196 -14.73 25.09 -14.00
CA TYR A 196 -15.29 25.99 -13.00
C TYR A 196 -14.97 27.46 -13.23
N GLY A 197 -13.99 27.80 -14.08
CA GLY A 197 -13.54 29.19 -14.25
C GLY A 197 -12.98 29.81 -12.96
N LEU A 198 -12.45 28.99 -12.05
CA LEU A 198 -11.98 29.35 -10.72
C LEU A 198 -10.44 29.41 -10.63
N HIS A 199 -9.72 29.33 -11.77
CA HIS A 199 -8.25 29.28 -11.79
C HIS A 199 -7.62 30.44 -11.02
N ASP A 200 -8.01 31.69 -11.30
CA ASP A 200 -7.40 32.87 -10.68
C ASP A 200 -7.61 32.91 -9.16
N GLN A 201 -8.75 32.39 -8.68
CA GLN A 201 -9.10 32.37 -7.27
C GLN A 201 -8.31 31.31 -6.48
N PHE A 202 -7.96 30.18 -7.11
CA PHE A 202 -7.38 29.02 -6.43
C PHE A 202 -5.94 28.66 -6.86
N CYS A 203 -5.37 29.29 -7.89
CA CYS A 203 -4.01 29.02 -8.39
C CYS A 203 -2.92 29.19 -7.31
N TRP A 204 -3.16 30.05 -6.31
CA TRP A 204 -2.25 30.24 -5.17
C TRP A 204 -2.10 28.97 -4.30
N SER A 205 -3.10 28.08 -4.32
CA SER A 205 -3.14 26.84 -3.54
C SER A 205 -2.76 25.58 -4.34
N THR A 206 -2.50 25.73 -5.64
CA THR A 206 -2.23 24.60 -6.56
C THR A 206 -0.95 24.83 -7.38
N THR A 207 -0.97 25.73 -8.36
CA THR A 207 0.14 25.88 -9.32
C THR A 207 1.26 26.78 -8.82
N LYS A 208 0.96 27.79 -7.99
CA LYS A 208 1.96 28.79 -7.50
C LYS A 208 2.84 28.30 -6.34
N VAL A 209 2.65 27.07 -5.87
CA VAL A 209 3.38 26.48 -4.73
C VAL A 209 3.86 25.08 -5.08
N GLU A 210 4.73 24.48 -4.28
CA GLU A 210 5.18 23.09 -4.53
C GLU A 210 4.04 22.08 -4.30
N PHE A 211 4.21 20.84 -4.80
CA PHE A 211 3.12 19.86 -4.81
C PHE A 211 2.72 19.41 -3.40
N ASP A 212 3.70 19.12 -2.55
CA ASP A 212 3.52 18.77 -1.15
C ASP A 212 2.90 19.92 -0.33
N HIS A 213 3.20 21.18 -0.68
CA HIS A 213 2.50 22.34 -0.12
C HIS A 213 1.02 22.34 -0.50
N SER A 214 0.70 22.16 -1.79
CA SER A 214 -0.68 22.07 -2.28
C SER A 214 -1.44 20.92 -1.60
N LEU A 215 -0.82 19.73 -1.54
CA LEU A 215 -1.40 18.53 -0.94
C LEU A 215 -1.79 18.78 0.53
N LEU A 216 -0.90 19.37 1.33
CA LEU A 216 -1.18 19.69 2.73
C LEU A 216 -2.28 20.76 2.88
N LEU A 217 -2.26 21.82 2.07
CA LEU A 217 -3.31 22.85 2.08
C LEU A 217 -4.69 22.26 1.80
N TRP A 218 -4.79 21.50 0.71
CA TRP A 218 -6.05 20.88 0.29
C TRP A 218 -6.49 19.81 1.28
N HIS A 219 -5.57 19.08 1.92
CA HIS A 219 -5.92 18.12 2.98
C HIS A 219 -6.60 18.79 4.15
N ILE A 220 -5.97 19.85 4.69
CA ILE A 220 -6.50 20.62 5.81
C ILE A 220 -7.84 21.26 5.42
N ALA A 221 -7.92 21.86 4.24
CA ALA A 221 -9.15 22.49 3.78
C ALA A 221 -10.31 21.49 3.63
N THR A 222 -10.04 20.32 3.05
CA THR A 222 -11.00 19.22 2.90
C THR A 222 -11.53 18.76 4.25
N ASP A 223 -10.65 18.58 5.24
CA ASP A 223 -11.03 18.21 6.60
C ASP A 223 -11.93 19.26 7.25
N LEU A 224 -11.54 20.54 7.19
CA LEU A 224 -12.31 21.62 7.78
C LEU A 224 -13.71 21.74 7.15
N CYS A 225 -13.81 21.62 5.83
CA CYS A 225 -15.10 21.57 5.14
C CYS A 225 -15.91 20.34 5.55
N TYR A 226 -15.28 19.15 5.58
CA TYR A 226 -15.96 17.88 5.91
C TYR A 226 -16.59 17.92 7.30
N TYR A 227 -15.82 18.32 8.32
CA TYR A 227 -16.32 18.36 9.69
C TYR A 227 -17.29 19.51 9.94
N SER A 228 -17.21 20.59 9.16
CA SER A 228 -18.24 21.63 9.21
C SER A 228 -19.58 21.09 8.72
N ASP A 229 -19.62 20.46 7.55
CA ASP A 229 -20.85 19.94 6.96
C ASP A 229 -21.44 18.80 7.80
N LEU A 230 -20.58 17.93 8.35
CA LEU A 230 -21.01 16.85 9.24
C LEU A 230 -21.71 17.37 10.50
N ASP A 231 -21.24 18.50 11.04
CA ASP A 231 -21.84 19.12 12.21
C ASP A 231 -23.15 19.86 11.90
N ASP A 232 -23.32 20.35 10.67
CA ASP A 232 -24.58 20.97 10.20
C ASP A 232 -25.70 19.92 10.05
N ILE A 233 -25.34 18.66 9.82
CA ILE A 233 -26.26 17.52 9.85
C ILE A 233 -26.62 17.20 11.31
N HIS A 234 -27.80 17.59 11.77
CA HIS A 234 -28.30 17.24 13.11
C HIS A 234 -28.17 15.73 13.38
N GLY A 235 -27.26 15.37 14.29
CA GLY A 235 -26.96 13.99 14.68
C GLY A 235 -25.64 13.43 14.15
N GLY A 236 -24.89 14.15 13.31
CA GLY A 236 -23.57 13.71 12.81
C GLY A 236 -23.62 12.44 11.96
N ASP A 237 -24.76 12.20 11.30
CA ASP A 237 -24.97 10.99 10.49
C ASP A 237 -24.21 11.10 9.18
N VAL A 238 -23.05 10.43 9.13
CA VAL A 238 -22.17 10.36 7.96
C VAL A 238 -22.92 9.87 6.72
N ASN A 239 -23.98 9.05 6.87
CA ASN A 239 -24.72 8.52 5.72
C ASN A 239 -25.46 9.61 4.93
N LYS A 240 -25.83 10.71 5.58
CA LYS A 240 -26.53 11.84 4.94
C LYS A 240 -25.60 12.78 4.18
N LEU A 241 -24.29 12.60 4.33
CA LEU A 241 -23.29 13.41 3.65
C LEU A 241 -23.24 13.06 2.16
N ASP A 242 -23.05 14.08 1.33
CA ASP A 242 -22.88 13.94 -0.11
C ASP A 242 -21.79 12.90 -0.47
N SER A 243 -21.99 12.13 -1.54
CA SER A 243 -21.03 11.09 -1.91
C SER A 243 -19.67 11.67 -2.30
N LYS A 244 -19.63 12.79 -3.03
CA LYS A 244 -18.38 13.47 -3.40
C LYS A 244 -17.67 14.02 -2.18
N CYS A 245 -18.39 14.40 -1.13
CA CYS A 245 -17.80 14.75 0.15
C CYS A 245 -17.03 13.57 0.78
N LYS A 246 -17.64 12.37 0.83
CA LYS A 246 -16.99 11.15 1.32
C LYS A 246 -15.79 10.77 0.44
N THR A 247 -15.97 10.75 -0.88
CA THR A 247 -14.89 10.50 -1.86
C THR A 247 -13.73 11.48 -1.68
N SER A 248 -14.01 12.78 -1.53
CA SER A 248 -13.00 13.81 -1.29
C SER A 248 -12.20 13.55 -0.02
N LYS A 249 -12.90 13.18 1.07
CA LYS A 249 -12.27 12.85 2.34
C LYS A 249 -11.34 11.64 2.21
N CYS A 250 -11.82 10.57 1.58
CA CYS A 250 -11.06 9.33 1.37
C CYS A 250 -9.80 9.55 0.51
N LEU A 251 -9.93 10.33 -0.58
CA LEU A 251 -8.78 10.68 -1.43
C LEU A 251 -7.79 11.59 -0.70
N SER A 252 -8.28 12.58 0.06
CA SER A 252 -7.46 13.48 0.87
C SER A 252 -6.61 12.72 1.91
N ASP A 253 -7.24 11.80 2.66
CA ASP A 253 -6.56 10.98 3.67
C ASP A 253 -5.58 9.98 3.03
N TYR A 254 -5.91 9.43 1.85
CA TYR A 254 -4.98 8.59 1.10
C TYR A 254 -3.75 9.37 0.60
N MET A 255 -3.95 10.58 0.09
CA MET A 255 -2.84 11.42 -0.40
C MET A 255 -1.93 11.87 0.75
N LEU A 256 -2.49 12.17 1.93
CA LEU A 256 -1.68 12.43 3.12
C LEU A 256 -0.94 11.17 3.61
N TYR A 257 -1.59 10.00 3.56
CA TYR A 257 -0.91 8.73 3.82
C TYR A 257 0.33 8.56 2.93
N LEU A 258 0.20 8.81 1.63
CA LEU A 258 1.34 8.73 0.71
C LEU A 258 2.45 9.70 1.11
N LEU A 259 2.11 10.93 1.51
CA LEU A 259 3.10 11.93 1.94
C LEU A 259 3.90 11.46 3.17
N VAL A 260 3.23 10.82 4.14
CA VAL A 260 3.84 10.48 5.43
C VAL A 260 4.53 9.11 5.41
N PHE A 261 3.96 8.11 4.72
CA PHE A 261 4.42 6.72 4.78
C PHE A 261 5.09 6.22 3.50
N ASN A 262 4.74 6.79 2.34
CA ASN A 262 5.29 6.41 1.04
C ASN A 262 5.80 7.63 0.23
N PRO A 263 6.62 8.54 0.80
CA PRO A 263 7.00 9.80 0.14
C PRO A 263 7.74 9.59 -1.19
N SER A 264 8.41 8.44 -1.40
CA SER A 264 9.06 8.10 -2.67
C SER A 264 8.09 7.95 -3.85
N MET A 265 6.80 7.74 -3.57
CA MET A 265 5.75 7.66 -4.58
C MET A 265 5.17 9.02 -4.99
N LEU A 266 5.56 10.09 -4.30
CA LEU A 266 5.16 11.46 -4.62
C LEU A 266 6.31 12.21 -5.32
N PRO A 267 6.01 13.34 -5.99
CA PRO A 267 7.04 14.25 -6.50
C PRO A 267 8.05 14.64 -5.42
N GLU A 268 9.32 14.77 -5.82
CA GLU A 268 10.40 15.24 -4.92
C GLU A 268 10.06 16.62 -4.34
N GLY A 269 10.31 16.81 -3.05
CA GLY A 269 9.98 18.04 -2.32
C GLY A 269 10.32 17.91 -0.83
N ILE A 270 10.00 18.94 -0.04
CA ILE A 270 10.26 18.99 1.41
C ILE A 270 9.04 18.61 2.25
N GLY A 271 8.22 17.69 1.74
CA GLY A 271 6.91 17.36 2.28
C GLY A 271 6.93 16.85 3.71
N GLU A 272 7.96 16.08 4.08
CA GLU A 272 8.13 15.59 5.45
C GLU A 272 8.34 16.75 6.45
N ILE A 273 9.15 17.75 6.07
CA ILE A 273 9.45 18.91 6.91
C ILE A 273 8.19 19.76 7.08
N ARG A 274 7.49 20.06 5.96
CA ARG A 274 6.24 20.83 6.00
C ARG A 274 5.14 20.14 6.79
N TYR A 275 5.01 18.82 6.65
CA TYR A 275 4.09 18.02 7.45
C TYR A 275 4.44 18.14 8.93
N ARG A 276 5.71 18.01 9.31
CA ARG A 276 6.16 18.08 10.70
C ARG A 276 5.90 19.45 11.32
N ASP A 277 6.19 20.53 10.61
CA ASP A 277 5.93 21.89 11.08
C ASP A 277 4.43 22.13 11.24
N THR A 278 3.64 21.74 10.25
CA THR A 278 2.18 21.88 10.27
C THR A 278 1.52 21.03 11.37
N PHE A 279 2.00 19.81 11.56
CA PHE A 279 1.56 18.92 12.63
C PHE A 279 1.91 19.48 14.01
N THR A 280 3.09 20.08 14.17
CA THR A 280 3.51 20.74 15.41
C THR A 280 2.64 21.95 15.72
N GLU A 281 2.31 22.78 14.72
CA GLU A 281 1.38 23.90 14.91
C GLU A 281 -0.03 23.41 15.23
N ALA A 282 -0.54 22.40 14.52
CA ALA A 282 -1.86 21.82 14.79
C ALA A 282 -1.95 21.24 16.21
N LEU A 283 -0.90 20.55 16.66
CA LEU A 283 -0.78 20.10 18.04
C LEU A 283 -0.79 21.27 19.02
N ARG A 284 0.03 22.32 18.78
CA ARG A 284 0.03 23.52 19.62
C ARG A 284 -1.36 24.14 19.68
N PHE A 285 -2.03 24.34 18.55
CA PHE A 285 -3.38 24.89 18.49
C PHE A 285 -4.37 24.05 19.31
N SER A 286 -4.31 22.72 19.17
CA SER A 286 -5.16 21.80 19.93
C SER A 286 -4.82 21.70 21.43
N LEU A 287 -3.60 22.06 21.83
CA LEU A 287 -3.10 22.04 23.22
C LEU A 287 -3.17 23.42 23.90
N TYR A 288 -3.19 24.52 23.14
CA TYR A 288 -3.15 25.88 23.69
C TYR A 288 -4.44 26.28 24.43
N GLU A 289 -5.55 25.57 24.17
CA GLU A 289 -6.77 25.72 24.96
C GLU A 289 -6.61 25.25 26.42
N GLU A 290 -5.57 24.47 26.76
CA GLU A 290 -5.37 23.93 28.13
C GLU A 290 -4.44 24.77 29.03
N VAL A 291 -3.67 25.73 28.50
CA VAL A 291 -2.50 26.27 29.26
C VAL A 291 -2.77 27.60 29.99
N TYR A 292 -3.85 28.35 29.70
CA TYR A 292 -4.04 29.70 30.28
C TYR A 292 -4.85 29.77 31.59
N TYR A 293 -5.18 28.63 32.24
CA TYR A 293 -5.97 28.61 33.48
C TYR A 293 -5.39 27.74 34.62
N ILE A 294 -4.08 27.49 34.65
CA ILE A 294 -3.48 26.71 35.74
C ILE A 294 -2.73 27.64 36.71
N ASP A 295 -3.50 28.34 37.54
CA ASP A 295 -3.10 28.62 38.91
C ASP A 295 -4.29 28.28 39.82
N GLY A 296 -4.54 26.98 39.99
CA GLY A 296 -5.65 26.43 40.74
C GLY A 296 -5.35 25.00 41.22
N PRO A 297 -5.86 24.59 42.39
CA PRO A 297 -5.45 23.36 43.05
C PRO A 297 -5.85 22.10 42.25
N ILE A 298 -5.03 21.07 42.42
CA ILE A 298 -4.88 19.84 41.61
C ILE A 298 -6.13 18.91 41.53
N LEU A 299 -7.31 19.34 41.99
CA LEU A 299 -8.49 18.49 42.10
C LEU A 299 -9.61 18.93 41.15
N GLU A 300 -9.50 18.45 39.91
CA GLU A 300 -10.56 18.11 38.93
C GLU A 300 -10.02 18.30 37.50
N ARG A 301 -9.01 17.51 37.14
CA ARG A 301 -8.58 17.36 35.73
C ARG A 301 -9.67 16.59 34.97
N ARG A 302 -10.75 17.27 34.60
CA ARG A 302 -11.73 16.75 33.65
C ARG A 302 -11.16 17.01 32.25
N GLU A 303 -10.36 16.06 31.75
CA GLU A 303 -9.85 16.06 30.37
C GLU A 303 -11.05 16.20 29.41
N LYS A 304 -11.30 17.42 28.94
CA LYS A 304 -12.32 17.67 27.92
C LYS A 304 -11.69 17.31 26.58
N TYR A 305 -11.76 16.04 26.22
CA TYR A 305 -11.28 15.57 24.92
C TYR A 305 -12.01 16.33 23.79
N LEU A 306 -11.26 17.13 23.04
CA LEU A 306 -11.80 17.91 21.94
C LEU A 306 -12.23 16.95 20.81
N ARG A 307 -13.50 17.02 20.39
CA ARG A 307 -13.94 16.26 19.22
C ARG A 307 -13.31 16.82 17.95
N LYS A 308 -13.11 15.96 16.93
CA LYS A 308 -12.55 16.38 15.63
C LYS A 308 -13.29 17.58 15.05
N SER A 309 -14.62 17.59 15.15
CA SER A 309 -15.43 18.68 14.62
C SER A 309 -15.33 19.97 15.42
N GLU A 310 -15.16 19.90 16.74
CA GLU A 310 -14.90 21.06 17.60
C GLU A 310 -13.55 21.70 17.26
N ALA A 311 -12.49 20.90 17.09
CA ALA A 311 -11.18 21.38 16.67
C ALA A 311 -11.22 22.07 15.30
N CYS A 312 -11.92 21.46 14.34
CA CYS A 312 -12.07 22.02 13.00
C CYS A 312 -12.90 23.32 13.01
N LYS A 313 -13.94 23.40 13.83
CA LYS A 313 -14.73 24.62 14.03
C LYS A 313 -13.89 25.74 14.63
N ALA A 314 -13.10 25.45 15.66
CA ALA A 314 -12.20 26.43 16.26
C ALA A 314 -11.21 26.98 15.21
N LEU A 315 -10.59 26.11 14.41
CA LEU A 315 -9.68 26.51 13.32
C LEU A 315 -10.36 27.36 12.23
N LEU A 316 -11.63 27.08 11.91
CA LEU A 316 -12.40 27.89 10.96
C LEU A 316 -12.77 29.27 11.53
N GLN A 317 -12.90 29.41 12.84
CA GLN A 317 -13.25 30.70 13.47
C GLN A 317 -12.04 31.65 13.60
N VAL A 318 -10.80 31.13 13.55
CA VAL A 318 -9.58 31.95 13.63
C VAL A 318 -9.55 33.01 12.52
N ASN A 319 -9.34 34.28 12.89
CA ASN A 319 -9.10 35.34 11.94
C ASN A 319 -7.69 35.21 11.35
N PHE A 320 -7.60 35.02 10.03
CA PHE A 320 -6.36 34.78 9.31
C PHE A 320 -5.38 35.96 9.42
N ASP A 321 -5.88 37.20 9.26
CA ASP A 321 -5.03 38.40 9.24
C ASP A 321 -4.41 38.65 10.62
N ALA A 322 -5.22 38.53 11.68
CA ALA A 322 -4.74 38.67 13.06
C ALA A 322 -3.76 37.55 13.47
N ALA A 323 -4.01 36.32 13.02
CA ALA A 323 -3.14 35.18 13.32
C ALA A 323 -1.80 35.27 12.57
N GLN A 324 -1.79 35.74 11.32
CA GLN A 324 -0.57 35.93 10.54
C GLN A 324 0.32 37.04 11.11
N GLU A 325 -0.28 38.11 11.66
CA GLU A 325 0.45 39.18 12.34
C GLU A 325 1.09 38.71 13.65
N ALA A 326 0.43 37.82 14.41
CA ALA A 326 0.99 37.22 15.63
C ALA A 326 2.19 36.27 15.35
N ILE A 327 2.23 35.64 14.17
CA ILE A 327 3.24 34.64 13.77
C ILE A 327 4.45 35.28 13.06
N LYS A 328 4.43 36.59 12.75
CA LYS A 328 5.52 37.31 12.06
C LYS A 328 6.91 37.23 12.74
N GLY A 329 6.99 36.71 13.97
CA GLY A 329 8.24 36.44 14.68
C GLY A 329 8.81 35.02 14.52
N ASP A 330 8.02 34.03 14.06
CA ASP A 330 8.44 32.63 13.98
C ASP A 330 8.42 32.14 12.51
N LYS A 331 9.58 31.72 12.00
CA LYS A 331 9.81 31.32 10.59
C LYS A 331 9.13 29.99 10.20
N SER A 332 8.08 29.58 10.90
CA SER A 332 7.46 28.28 10.70
C SER A 332 6.85 28.17 9.30
N GLN A 333 7.18 27.10 8.55
CA GLN A 333 6.63 26.80 7.22
C GLN A 333 5.24 26.15 7.29
N SER A 334 4.56 26.25 8.44
CA SER A 334 3.31 25.55 8.67
C SER A 334 2.17 26.09 7.81
N LEU A 335 1.31 25.16 7.40
CA LEU A 335 0.24 25.40 6.43
C LEU A 335 -1.15 25.39 7.07
N LEU A 336 -1.24 25.35 8.40
CA LEU A 336 -2.50 25.22 9.13
C LEU A 336 -3.46 26.39 8.84
N LEU A 337 -2.97 27.62 9.01
CA LEU A 337 -3.78 28.82 8.75
C LEU A 337 -4.09 29.01 7.26
N TYR A 338 -3.15 28.68 6.37
CA TYR A 338 -3.37 28.74 4.94
C TYR A 338 -4.42 27.71 4.48
N GLY A 339 -4.43 26.51 5.08
CA GLY A 339 -5.48 25.51 4.88
C GLY A 339 -6.84 26.00 5.36
N SER A 340 -6.90 26.68 6.51
CA SER A 340 -8.14 27.33 7.00
C SER A 340 -8.63 28.44 6.05
N ARG A 341 -7.72 29.26 5.51
CA ARG A 341 -8.06 30.26 4.48
C ARG A 341 -8.66 29.60 3.24
N LEU A 342 -8.06 28.52 2.74
CA LEU A 342 -8.58 27.77 1.59
C LEU A 342 -9.96 27.18 1.89
N ALA A 343 -10.17 26.61 3.08
CA ALA A 343 -11.48 26.09 3.51
C ALA A 343 -12.57 27.18 3.47
N LYS A 344 -12.27 28.39 3.96
CA LYS A 344 -13.21 29.52 3.92
C LYS A 344 -13.57 29.91 2.48
N GLN A 345 -12.58 29.94 1.58
CA GLN A 345 -12.81 30.22 0.16
C GLN A 345 -13.69 29.14 -0.51
N LEU A 346 -13.44 27.87 -0.20
CA LEU A 346 -14.27 26.76 -0.71
C LEU A 346 -15.70 26.83 -0.18
N LYS A 347 -15.89 27.18 1.10
CA LYS A 347 -17.22 27.35 1.70
C LYS A 347 -17.97 28.55 1.12
N SER A 348 -17.29 29.63 0.73
CA SER A 348 -17.96 30.77 0.10
C SER A 348 -18.55 30.45 -1.28
N LEU A 349 -18.11 29.37 -1.95
CA LEU A 349 -18.68 28.93 -3.22
C LEU A 349 -20.15 28.48 -3.10
N GLU A 350 -20.56 27.95 -1.95
CA GLU A 350 -21.95 27.50 -1.74
C GLU A 350 -22.93 28.65 -1.45
N ILE A 351 -22.43 29.82 -1.05
CA ILE A 351 -23.26 30.97 -0.70
C ILE A 351 -23.78 31.65 -1.97
N ASP A 352 -23.07 31.51 -3.09
CA ASP A 352 -23.45 32.08 -4.37
C ASP A 352 -24.11 31.01 -5.25
N ASN A 353 -25.41 31.17 -5.54
CA ASN A 353 -26.18 30.24 -6.38
C ASN A 353 -25.64 30.12 -7.83
N ASN A 354 -24.72 30.99 -8.25
CA ASN A 354 -24.04 30.91 -9.55
C ASN A 354 -22.74 30.08 -9.52
N HIS A 355 -22.28 29.64 -8.34
CA HIS A 355 -21.03 28.90 -8.20
C HIS A 355 -21.24 27.38 -8.09
N PRO A 356 -20.24 26.58 -8.53
CA PRO A 356 -20.32 25.14 -8.46
C PRO A 356 -20.36 24.65 -7.01
N ASN A 357 -20.97 23.49 -6.77
CA ASN A 357 -20.92 22.83 -5.47
C ASN A 357 -19.46 22.62 -5.06
N LYS A 358 -19.10 23.00 -3.82
CA LYS A 358 -17.72 22.93 -3.32
C LYS A 358 -17.15 21.50 -3.40
N TRP A 359 -17.97 20.48 -3.17
CA TRP A 359 -17.53 19.08 -3.21
C TRP A 359 -17.28 18.58 -4.63
N ASP A 360 -17.90 19.19 -5.65
CA ASP A 360 -17.55 18.94 -7.06
C ASP A 360 -16.12 19.40 -7.33
N VAL A 361 -15.80 20.63 -6.90
CA VAL A 361 -14.47 21.23 -7.05
C VAL A 361 -13.43 20.41 -6.28
N ILE A 362 -13.69 20.11 -5.00
CA ILE A 362 -12.73 19.40 -4.13
C ILE A 362 -12.46 17.98 -4.65
N SER A 363 -13.50 17.23 -4.99
CA SER A 363 -13.36 15.84 -5.44
C SER A 363 -12.56 15.75 -6.75
N GLU A 364 -12.84 16.63 -7.70
CA GLU A 364 -12.15 16.64 -8.99
C GLU A 364 -10.70 17.13 -8.88
N VAL A 365 -10.41 18.10 -8.00
CA VAL A 365 -9.03 18.51 -7.73
C VAL A 365 -8.22 17.38 -7.10
N TRP A 366 -8.80 16.60 -6.18
CA TRP A 366 -8.12 15.45 -5.60
C TRP A 366 -7.79 14.36 -6.62
N VAL A 367 -8.71 14.05 -7.53
CA VAL A 367 -8.44 13.09 -8.61
C VAL A 367 -7.34 13.60 -9.54
N GLU A 368 -7.29 14.91 -9.80
CA GLU A 368 -6.24 15.49 -10.63
C GLU A 368 -4.87 15.47 -9.91
N MET A 369 -4.83 15.77 -8.61
CA MET A 369 -3.61 15.63 -7.80
C MET A 369 -3.12 14.17 -7.72
N LEU A 370 -4.05 13.21 -7.58
CA LEU A 370 -3.76 11.77 -7.60
C LEU A 370 -3.16 11.35 -8.95
N THR A 371 -3.76 11.82 -10.05
CA THR A 371 -3.30 11.58 -11.42
C THR A 371 -1.90 12.16 -11.64
N TYR A 372 -1.68 13.41 -11.21
CA TYR A 372 -0.37 14.07 -11.26
C TYR A 372 0.69 13.30 -10.47
N ALA A 373 0.40 12.94 -9.22
CA ALA A 373 1.30 12.17 -8.37
C ALA A 373 1.65 10.81 -9.01
N SER A 374 0.66 10.12 -9.56
CA SER A 374 0.87 8.84 -10.24
C SER A 374 1.74 8.98 -11.50
N ASN A 375 1.65 10.10 -12.23
CA ASN A 375 2.50 10.35 -13.39
C ASN A 375 3.96 10.64 -13.01
N LYS A 376 4.16 11.40 -11.92
CA LYS A 376 5.50 11.77 -11.42
C LYS A 376 6.18 10.66 -10.62
N CYS A 377 5.41 9.71 -10.09
CA CYS A 377 5.95 8.52 -9.45
C CYS A 377 6.77 7.68 -10.44
N ARG A 378 7.98 7.28 -10.03
CA ARG A 378 8.87 6.50 -10.89
C ARG A 378 8.33 5.07 -11.02
N TRP A 379 8.44 4.46 -12.20
CA TRP A 379 8.02 3.07 -12.44
C TRP A 379 8.64 2.05 -11.48
N LYS A 380 9.85 2.34 -10.96
CA LYS A 380 10.49 1.54 -9.92
C LYS A 380 9.62 1.44 -8.66
N GLU A 381 9.07 2.56 -8.20
CA GLU A 381 8.27 2.64 -6.98
C GLU A 381 6.90 1.97 -7.19
N HIS A 382 6.25 2.22 -8.33
CA HIS A 382 5.06 1.47 -8.75
C HIS A 382 5.30 -0.05 -8.77
N GLY A 383 6.44 -0.47 -9.34
CA GLY A 383 6.86 -1.87 -9.34
C GLY A 383 6.97 -2.43 -7.93
N GLN A 384 7.64 -1.73 -7.02
CA GLN A 384 7.77 -2.17 -5.63
C GLN A 384 6.42 -2.37 -4.94
N GLN A 385 5.43 -1.51 -5.20
CA GLN A 385 4.11 -1.64 -4.59
C GLN A 385 3.30 -2.82 -5.13
N LEU A 386 3.49 -3.19 -6.40
CA LEU A 386 2.85 -4.41 -6.96
C LEU A 386 3.24 -5.68 -6.18
N ARG A 387 4.38 -5.69 -5.47
CA ARG A 387 4.77 -6.80 -4.58
C ARG A 387 3.94 -6.90 -3.32
N LYS A 388 3.44 -5.76 -2.84
CA LYS A 388 2.77 -5.62 -1.53
C LYS A 388 1.25 -5.74 -1.63
N GLY A 389 0.72 -6.09 -2.81
CA GLY A 389 -0.73 -6.13 -3.08
C GLY A 389 -1.22 -5.00 -3.97
N GLY A 390 -0.35 -4.07 -4.39
CA GLY A 390 -0.72 -2.93 -5.24
C GLY A 390 -1.25 -1.75 -4.41
N GLU A 391 -0.86 -0.55 -4.83
CA GLU A 391 -1.34 0.72 -4.30
C GLU A 391 -2.34 1.34 -5.28
N LEU A 392 -3.36 2.07 -4.80
CA LEU A 392 -4.33 2.76 -5.66
C LEU A 392 -3.60 3.63 -6.70
N LEU A 393 -2.57 4.38 -6.27
CA LEU A 393 -1.74 5.21 -7.15
C LEU A 393 -1.14 4.42 -8.34
N THR A 394 -0.77 3.15 -8.11
CA THR A 394 -0.26 2.26 -9.17
C THR A 394 -1.37 1.81 -10.12
N HIS A 395 -2.56 1.52 -9.61
CA HIS A 395 -3.71 1.20 -10.45
C HIS A 395 -4.12 2.38 -11.34
N VAL A 396 -4.13 3.60 -10.79
CA VAL A 396 -4.34 4.85 -11.55
C VAL A 396 -3.30 4.98 -12.66
N ARG A 397 -2.01 4.79 -12.35
CA ARG A 397 -0.94 4.84 -13.36
C ARG A 397 -1.13 3.82 -14.48
N LEU A 398 -1.52 2.59 -14.16
CA LEU A 398 -1.77 1.55 -15.17
C LEU A 398 -2.99 1.90 -16.04
N LEU A 399 -4.05 2.43 -15.44
CA LEU A 399 -5.24 2.89 -16.15
C LEU A 399 -4.90 4.05 -17.10
N MET A 400 -4.10 5.02 -16.64
CA MET A 400 -3.61 6.10 -17.49
C MET A 400 -2.86 5.57 -18.71
N VAL A 401 -1.92 4.64 -18.52
CA VAL A 401 -1.20 4.03 -19.65
C VAL A 401 -2.16 3.31 -20.60
N HIS A 402 -3.14 2.58 -20.08
CA HIS A 402 -4.15 1.91 -20.90
C HIS A 402 -4.97 2.91 -21.75
N LEU A 403 -5.26 4.09 -21.21
CA LEU A 403 -5.97 5.18 -21.90
C LEU A 403 -5.05 6.03 -22.81
N GLY A 404 -3.78 5.66 -22.98
CA GLY A 404 -2.81 6.41 -23.79
C GLY A 404 -2.26 7.68 -23.12
N LEU A 405 -2.52 7.87 -21.83
CA LEU A 405 -2.02 8.98 -21.01
C LEU A 405 -0.63 8.67 -20.45
N SER A 406 0.38 8.61 -21.32
CA SER A 406 1.75 8.31 -20.91
C SER A 406 2.79 9.09 -21.70
N GLU A 407 3.73 9.71 -21.00
CA GLU A 407 4.90 10.37 -21.61
C GLU A 407 5.89 9.36 -22.23
N GLN A 408 5.87 8.09 -21.79
CA GLN A 408 6.96 7.14 -22.03
C GLN A 408 6.64 6.00 -23.01
N TYR A 409 5.37 5.73 -23.29
CA TYR A 409 4.97 4.56 -24.09
C TYR A 409 4.09 4.97 -25.28
N ARG A 410 4.59 4.77 -26.50
CA ARG A 410 3.73 4.49 -27.65
C ARG A 410 3.28 3.04 -27.54
N ILE A 411 1.99 2.77 -27.39
CA ILE A 411 1.46 1.41 -27.56
C ILE A 411 1.58 1.07 -29.06
N GLN A 412 2.73 0.58 -29.48
CA GLN A 412 2.82 -0.22 -30.70
C GLN A 412 2.39 -1.63 -30.32
N ASN A 413 1.44 -2.20 -31.06
CA ASN A 413 0.96 -3.56 -30.90
C ASN A 413 2.14 -4.55 -30.89
N VAL A 414 2.57 -4.98 -29.71
CA VAL A 414 3.65 -5.97 -29.54
C VAL A 414 3.11 -7.33 -29.98
N LYS A 415 3.56 -7.82 -31.14
CA LYS A 415 3.35 -9.20 -31.56
C LYS A 415 4.23 -10.11 -30.71
N PHE A 416 3.60 -10.98 -29.92
CA PHE A 416 4.31 -12.04 -29.20
C PHE A 416 4.84 -13.08 -30.19
N ASP A 417 6.15 -13.34 -30.17
CA ASP A 417 6.82 -14.29 -31.05
C ASP A 417 6.66 -15.74 -30.53
N GLU A 418 6.02 -16.60 -31.33
CA GLU A 418 5.68 -17.99 -31.01
C GLU A 418 6.91 -18.91 -30.84
N LYS A 419 8.11 -18.45 -31.23
CA LYS A 419 9.35 -19.27 -31.16
C LYS A 419 9.77 -19.69 -29.75
N ASN A 420 9.37 -18.96 -28.70
CA ASN A 420 9.71 -19.33 -27.31
C ASN A 420 8.93 -20.55 -26.78
N ILE A 421 7.91 -21.03 -27.51
CA ILE A 421 7.07 -22.18 -27.13
C ILE A 421 7.81 -23.52 -27.37
N GLY A 422 8.78 -23.56 -28.29
CA GLY A 422 9.55 -24.78 -28.61
C GLY A 422 10.38 -25.31 -27.42
N TYR A 423 10.83 -24.43 -26.54
CA TYR A 423 11.56 -24.78 -25.33
C TYR A 423 10.67 -25.35 -24.23
N LEU A 424 9.33 -25.29 -24.30
CA LEU A 424 8.46 -25.91 -23.27
C LEU A 424 8.29 -27.43 -23.45
N LYS A 425 8.53 -27.98 -24.65
CA LYS A 425 8.14 -29.37 -25.00
C LYS A 425 8.98 -30.46 -24.33
N LEU A 426 10.28 -30.23 -24.11
CA LEU A 426 11.18 -31.23 -23.51
C LEU A 426 11.13 -31.23 -21.96
N ASP A 427 10.46 -30.25 -21.35
CA ASP A 427 10.47 -29.96 -19.90
C ASP A 427 9.41 -30.68 -19.08
N CYS A 428 8.37 -31.18 -19.73
CA CYS A 428 7.17 -31.65 -19.04
C CYS A 428 7.38 -32.99 -18.32
N TYR A 429 8.28 -33.84 -18.84
CA TYR A 429 8.53 -35.17 -18.29
C TYR A 429 9.44 -35.14 -17.06
N LEU A 430 10.50 -34.32 -17.06
CA LEU A 430 11.43 -34.23 -15.93
C LEU A 430 10.76 -33.61 -14.70
N VAL A 431 9.95 -32.57 -14.90
CA VAL A 431 9.31 -31.81 -13.82
C VAL A 431 8.09 -32.54 -13.25
N CYS A 432 7.29 -33.23 -14.08
CA CYS A 432 6.25 -34.14 -13.56
C CYS A 432 6.85 -35.29 -12.74
N PHE A 433 8.00 -35.82 -13.15
CA PHE A 433 8.69 -36.88 -12.40
C PHE A 433 9.05 -36.42 -10.98
N PHE A 434 9.66 -35.24 -10.82
CA PHE A 434 10.02 -34.73 -9.50
C PHE A 434 8.82 -34.27 -8.67
N ILE A 435 7.83 -33.62 -9.28
CA ILE A 435 6.65 -33.10 -8.57
C ILE A 435 5.71 -34.24 -8.11
N VAL A 436 5.62 -35.35 -8.85
CA VAL A 436 4.79 -36.51 -8.49
C VAL A 436 5.51 -37.43 -7.51
N LEU A 437 6.84 -37.57 -7.61
CA LEU A 437 7.61 -38.46 -6.73
C LEU A 437 8.01 -37.81 -5.40
N LEU A 438 8.23 -36.49 -5.32
CA LEU A 438 8.62 -35.85 -4.04
C LEU A 438 7.60 -36.06 -2.91
N PRO A 439 6.27 -35.87 -3.12
CA PRO A 439 5.28 -36.10 -2.06
C PRO A 439 5.24 -37.56 -1.61
N ALA A 440 5.39 -38.50 -2.55
CA ALA A 440 5.49 -39.92 -2.25
C ALA A 440 6.78 -40.25 -1.47
N PHE A 441 7.90 -39.63 -1.82
CA PHE A 441 9.19 -39.79 -1.14
C PHE A 441 9.18 -39.19 0.27
N ILE A 442 8.58 -38.00 0.45
CA ILE A 442 8.39 -37.35 1.74
C ILE A 442 7.45 -38.17 2.64
N LEU A 443 6.31 -38.67 2.12
CA LEU A 443 5.45 -39.58 2.88
C LEU A 443 6.18 -40.88 3.25
N CYS A 444 6.97 -41.45 2.34
CA CYS A 444 7.72 -42.67 2.59
C CYS A 444 8.80 -42.47 3.66
N CYS A 445 9.49 -41.32 3.66
CA CYS A 445 10.46 -40.95 4.70
C CYS A 445 9.78 -40.69 6.06
N CYS A 446 8.60 -40.05 6.09
CA CYS A 446 7.85 -39.83 7.32
C CYS A 446 7.29 -41.14 7.94
N VAL A 447 6.90 -42.11 7.11
CA VAL A 447 6.45 -43.43 7.58
C VAL A 447 7.62 -44.28 8.07
N GLY A 448 8.76 -44.24 7.38
CA GLY A 448 9.99 -44.95 7.80
C GLY A 448 10.55 -44.47 9.15
N PHE A 449 10.43 -43.17 9.46
CA PHE A 449 10.83 -42.62 10.76
C PHE A 449 9.93 -43.10 11.92
N ARG A 450 8.63 -43.35 11.66
CA ARG A 450 7.70 -43.86 12.67
C ARG A 450 7.99 -45.32 13.03
N ASP A 451 8.37 -46.13 12.05
CA ASP A 451 8.71 -47.55 12.25
C ASP A 451 10.08 -47.76 12.92
N ALA A 452 11.06 -46.89 12.64
CA ALA A 452 12.38 -46.95 13.30
C ALA A 452 12.29 -46.55 14.79
N ALA A 453 11.57 -45.46 15.11
CA ALA A 453 11.38 -45.02 16.49
C ALA A 453 10.54 -46.02 17.33
N CYS A 454 9.61 -46.75 16.70
CA CYS A 454 8.81 -47.77 17.39
C CYS A 454 9.60 -49.06 17.68
N LYS A 455 10.49 -49.47 16.77
CA LYS A 455 11.37 -50.65 16.97
C LYS A 455 12.42 -50.43 18.07
N ASP A 456 12.98 -49.24 18.17
CA ASP A 456 13.94 -48.92 19.23
C ASP A 456 13.26 -48.74 20.60
N CYS A 457 12.00 -48.28 20.64
CA CYS A 457 11.21 -48.24 21.86
C CYS A 457 10.78 -49.65 22.34
N CYS A 458 10.46 -50.57 21.42
CA CYS A 458 10.16 -51.97 21.75
C CYS A 458 11.39 -52.76 22.22
N LYS A 459 12.58 -52.55 21.64
CA LYS A 459 13.82 -53.20 22.10
C LYS A 459 14.26 -52.74 23.49
N LYS A 460 14.05 -51.46 23.84
CA LYS A 460 14.34 -50.95 25.19
C LYS A 460 13.38 -51.47 26.27
N LYS A 461 12.16 -51.91 25.91
CA LYS A 461 11.18 -52.48 26.86
C LYS A 461 11.34 -53.98 27.13
N GLN A 462 12.05 -54.71 26.26
CA GLN A 462 12.35 -56.14 26.47
C GLN A 462 13.64 -56.37 27.29
N GLY A 463 14.47 -55.36 27.49
CA GLY A 463 15.71 -55.46 28.27
C GLY A 463 15.59 -55.16 29.77
N THR A 464 14.40 -54.81 30.27
CA THR A 464 14.16 -54.42 31.68
C THR A 464 13.18 -55.32 32.42
N SER A 465 13.00 -56.56 31.96
CA SER A 465 12.26 -57.59 32.70
C SER A 465 13.06 -58.90 32.71
N GLN A 466 14.17 -58.90 33.46
CA GLN A 466 14.71 -60.09 34.09
C GLN A 466 15.69 -59.66 35.19
N VAL A 467 15.35 -60.10 36.40
CA VAL A 467 15.97 -59.90 37.73
C VAL A 467 15.64 -58.58 38.42
#